data_AF-A0A6B3EYH8-F1
#
_entry.id   AF-A0A6B3EYH8-F1
#
_cell.length_a   1.000
_cell.length_b   1.000
_cell.length_c   1.000
_cell.angle_alpha   90.00
_cell.angle_beta   90.00
_cell.angle_gamma   90.00
#
_symmetry.space_group_name_H-M   'P 1'
#
loop_
_entity.id
_entity.type
_entity.pdbx_description
1 polymer ?
#
loop_
_entity_poly.entity_id
_entity_poly.type
_entity_poly.pdbx_seq_one_letter_code
_entity_poly.pdbx_strand_id
1 'polypeptide(L)'
;PHARVLVLGGGDGLAVREVLRVPGVRVVDVVEVDRELLRLARRDPRLGGLNRHALDDPRVHAVSADAFTWLRANRRRFDAVVADLPDPRQTAAT
;
A
#
# COMPACT_ATOMS: atom_id res chain seq x y z
N PRO A 1 -6.82 -15.72 -14.20
CA PRO A 1 -6.37 -15.25 -12.87
C PRO A 1 -5.35 -14.11 -13.01
N HIS A 2 -5.82 -12.86 -12.93
CA HIS A 2 -4.99 -11.65 -13.00
C HIS A 2 -5.31 -10.81 -11.77
N ALA A 3 -4.84 -11.25 -10.60
CA ALA A 3 -5.28 -10.66 -9.35
C ALA A 3 -4.72 -9.23 -9.22
N ARG A 4 -5.63 -8.25 -9.18
CA ARG A 4 -5.37 -6.86 -8.80
C ARG A 4 -5.78 -6.66 -7.35
N VAL A 5 -4.81 -6.30 -6.52
CA VAL A 5 -5.03 -6.08 -5.09
C VAL A 5 -4.91 -4.59 -4.78
N LEU A 6 -5.81 -4.07 -3.95
CA LEU A 6 -5.71 -2.74 -3.37
C LEU A 6 -5.29 -2.86 -1.91
N VAL A 7 -4.31 -2.07 -1.49
CA VAL A 7 -3.93 -1.87 -0.09
C VAL A 7 -4.24 -0.42 0.26
N LEU A 8 -5.12 -0.22 1.25
CA LEU A 8 -5.43 1.08 1.83
C LEU A 8 -4.61 1.24 3.10
N GLY A 9 -3.83 2.31 3.18
CA GLY A 9 -2.73 2.42 4.13
C GLY A 9 -1.56 1.53 3.71
N GLY A 10 -0.91 0.88 4.68
CA GLY A 10 0.20 -0.03 4.42
C GLY A 10 1.42 0.65 3.78
N GLY A 11 1.62 1.95 4.03
CA GLY A 11 2.74 2.72 3.50
C GLY A 11 4.12 2.21 3.89
N ASP A 12 4.22 1.38 4.93
CA ASP A 12 5.45 0.70 5.35
C ASP A 12 5.88 -0.44 4.40
N GLY A 13 4.99 -0.91 3.52
CA GLY A 13 5.23 -1.99 2.56
C GLY A 13 5.20 -3.41 3.16
N LEU A 14 4.90 -3.59 4.44
CA LEU A 14 4.87 -4.91 5.09
C LEU A 14 3.70 -5.76 4.61
N ALA A 15 2.51 -5.18 4.50
CA ALA A 15 1.36 -5.84 3.92
C ALA A 15 1.61 -6.18 2.44
N VAL A 16 2.19 -5.24 1.69
CA VAL A 16 2.54 -5.40 0.26
C VAL A 16 3.49 -6.58 0.06
N ARG A 17 4.50 -6.72 0.92
CA ARG A 17 5.46 -7.85 0.90
C ARG A 17 4.76 -9.20 0.95
N GLU A 18 3.70 -9.34 1.74
CA GLU A 18 2.95 -10.59 1.84
C GLU A 18 2.00 -10.79 0.66
N VAL A 19 1.34 -9.72 0.21
CA VAL A 19 0.48 -9.75 -0.99
C VAL A 19 1.27 -10.23 -2.22
N LEU A 20 2.52 -9.77 -2.40
CA LEU A 20 3.37 -10.15 -3.53
C LEU A 20 3.77 -11.63 -3.55
N ARG A 21 3.62 -12.37 -2.43
CA ARG A 21 3.87 -13.81 -2.34
C ARG A 21 2.72 -14.65 -2.89
N VAL A 22 1.53 -14.08 -3.03
CA VAL A 22 0.34 -14.78 -3.51
C VAL A 22 0.49 -15.07 -5.02
N PRO A 23 0.44 -16.35 -5.45
CA PRO A 23 0.53 -16.69 -6.86
C PRO A 23 -0.58 -16.03 -7.69
N GLY A 24 -0.20 -15.42 -8.81
CA GLY A 24 -1.15 -14.78 -9.75
C GLY A 24 -1.45 -13.30 -9.48
N VAL A 25 -0.88 -12.70 -8.42
CA VAL A 25 -0.90 -11.24 -8.22
C VAL A 25 -0.04 -10.54 -9.26
N ARG A 26 -0.67 -9.63 -10.00
CA ARG A 26 -0.03 -8.85 -11.08
C ARG A 26 0.11 -7.38 -10.80
N VAL A 27 -0.79 -6.83 -10.00
CA VAL A 27 -0.86 -5.41 -9.70
C VAL A 27 -1.25 -5.25 -8.24
N VAL A 28 -0.51 -4.41 -7.53
CA VAL A 28 -0.81 -3.99 -6.17
C VAL A 28 -0.85 -2.48 -6.15
N ASP A 29 -2.05 -1.90 -6.02
CA ASP A 29 -2.18 -0.47 -5.78
C ASP A 29 -2.11 -0.22 -4.27
N VAL A 30 -1.29 0.74 -3.84
CA VAL A 30 -1.14 1.14 -2.42
C VAL A 30 -1.55 2.59 -2.29
N VAL A 31 -2.49 2.89 -1.40
CA VAL A 31 -2.97 4.24 -1.16
C VAL A 31 -2.63 4.63 0.27
N GLU A 32 -1.62 5.48 0.41
CA GLU A 32 -1.13 5.95 1.72
C GLU A 32 -1.30 7.48 1.78
N VAL A 33 -1.73 8.03 2.90
CA VAL A 33 -1.87 9.49 3.04
C VAL A 33 -0.51 10.15 3.26
N ASP A 34 0.39 9.50 4.01
CA ASP A 34 1.70 10.02 4.35
C ASP A 34 2.76 9.73 3.26
N ARG A 35 3.12 10.76 2.51
CA ARG A 35 4.17 10.70 1.50
C ARG A 35 5.56 10.39 2.10
N GLU A 36 5.85 10.90 3.29
CA GLU A 36 7.14 10.68 3.94
C GLU A 36 7.28 9.24 4.42
N LEU A 37 6.19 8.61 4.86
CA LEU A 37 6.20 7.18 5.17
C LEU A 37 6.56 6.34 3.95
N LEU A 38 5.94 6.59 2.78
CA LEU A 38 6.30 5.90 1.53
C LEU A 38 7.76 6.13 1.15
N ARG A 39 8.28 7.34 1.34
CA ARG A 39 9.69 7.66 1.07
C ARG A 39 10.61 6.90 2.01
N LEU A 40 10.31 6.88 3.30
CA LEU A 40 11.07 6.16 4.32
C LEU A 40 11.06 4.66 4.04
N ALA A 41 9.89 4.08 3.77
CA ALA A 41 9.73 2.66 3.48
C ALA A 41 10.49 2.18 2.23
N ARG A 42 10.76 3.08 1.26
CA ARG A 42 11.60 2.78 0.09
C ARG A 42 13.09 3.00 0.33
N ARG A 43 13.44 4.06 1.06
CA ARG A 43 14.82 4.60 1.06
C ARG A 43 15.58 4.32 2.35
N ASP A 44 14.90 4.15 3.47
CA ASP A 44 15.55 3.81 4.73
C ASP A 44 16.05 2.35 4.70
N PRO A 45 17.33 2.08 5.00
CA PRO A 45 17.87 0.72 4.95
C PRO A 45 17.17 -0.26 5.92
N ARG A 46 16.71 0.20 7.09
CA ARG A 46 16.05 -0.68 8.07
C ARG A 46 14.63 -1.00 7.63
N LEU A 47 13.85 0.02 7.27
CA LEU A 47 12.46 -0.18 6.87
C LEU A 47 12.35 -0.87 5.51
N GLY A 48 13.17 -0.47 4.53
CA GLY A 48 13.29 -1.15 3.24
C GLY A 48 13.78 -2.60 3.37
N GLY A 49 14.73 -2.86 4.28
CA GLY A 49 15.14 -4.23 4.60
C GLY A 49 13.99 -5.06 5.19
N LEU A 50 13.20 -4.47 6.09
CA LEU A 50 12.07 -5.14 6.74
C LEU A 50 10.95 -5.47 5.73
N ASN A 51 10.59 -4.54 4.85
CA ASN A 51 9.61 -4.78 3.79
C ASN A 51 10.17 -5.53 2.58
N ARG A 52 11.48 -5.88 2.59
CA ARG A 52 12.20 -6.54 1.49
C ARG A 52 12.11 -5.79 0.16
N HIS A 53 12.13 -4.46 0.23
CA HIS A 53 11.97 -3.56 -0.90
C HIS A 53 10.69 -3.82 -1.71
N ALA A 54 9.62 -4.29 -1.04
CA ALA A 54 8.36 -4.63 -1.70
C ALA A 54 7.77 -3.47 -2.50
N LEU A 55 7.94 -2.23 -2.05
CA LEU A 55 7.43 -1.05 -2.74
C LEU A 55 8.13 -0.79 -4.09
N ASP A 56 9.34 -1.32 -4.30
CA ASP A 56 10.10 -1.18 -5.54
C ASP A 56 9.82 -2.31 -6.55
N ASP A 57 8.98 -3.30 -6.20
CA ASP A 57 8.52 -4.33 -7.13
C ASP A 57 7.73 -3.66 -8.29
N PRO A 58 7.99 -4.00 -9.56
CA PRO A 58 7.33 -3.37 -10.71
C PRO A 58 5.81 -3.59 -10.76
N ARG A 59 5.27 -4.54 -9.98
CA ARG A 59 3.83 -4.78 -9.84
C ARG A 59 3.16 -3.78 -8.88
N VAL A 60 3.93 -3.00 -8.12
CA VAL A 60 3.43 -2.11 -7.08
C VAL A 60 3.31 -0.67 -7.59
N HIS A 61 2.12 -0.10 -7.43
CA HIS A 61 1.84 1.31 -7.68
C HIS A 61 1.41 1.98 -6.39
N ALA A 62 2.33 2.71 -5.76
CA ALA A 62 2.02 3.49 -4.57
C ALA A 62 1.61 4.92 -4.95
N VAL A 63 0.50 5.39 -4.39
CA VAL A 63 0.01 6.75 -4.53
C VAL A 63 -0.13 7.37 -3.14
N SER A 64 0.35 8.61 -3.01
CA SER A 64 0.11 9.40 -1.82
C SER A 64 -1.23 10.14 -1.97
N ALA A 65 -2.26 9.70 -1.24
CA ALA A 65 -3.60 10.29 -1.27
C ALA A 65 -4.44 9.86 -0.05
N ASP A 66 -5.45 10.66 0.28
CA ASP A 66 -6.53 10.22 1.17
C ASP A 66 -7.30 9.04 0.53
N ALA A 67 -7.43 7.95 1.27
CA ALA A 67 -8.03 6.71 0.79
C ALA A 67 -9.47 6.90 0.31
N PHE A 68 -10.30 7.63 1.07
CA PHE A 68 -11.71 7.81 0.72
C PHE A 68 -11.91 8.69 -0.52
N THR A 69 -11.12 9.74 -0.64
CA THR A 69 -11.13 10.62 -1.81
C THR A 69 -10.64 9.88 -3.05
N TRP A 70 -9.57 9.10 -2.93
CA TRP A 70 -9.05 8.29 -4.03
C TRP A 70 -10.06 7.22 -4.47
N LEU A 71 -10.69 6.52 -3.52
CA LEU A 71 -11.70 5.49 -3.80
C LEU A 71 -12.93 6.06 -4.52
N ARG A 72 -13.41 7.25 -4.11
CA ARG A 72 -14.56 7.92 -4.76
C ARG A 72 -14.28 8.31 -6.21
N ALA A 73 -13.03 8.65 -6.53
CA ALA A 73 -12.61 9.01 -7.88
C ALA A 73 -12.22 7.78 -8.75
N ASN A 74 -11.83 6.67 -8.13
CA ASN A 74 -11.36 5.49 -8.84
C ASN A 74 -12.51 4.57 -9.28
N ARG A 75 -12.49 4.14 -10.54
CA ARG A 75 -13.47 3.21 -11.12
C ARG A 75 -12.91 1.82 -11.43
N ARG A 76 -11.65 1.56 -11.07
CA ARG A 76 -10.99 0.26 -11.28
C ARG A 76 -11.63 -0.81 -10.39
N ARG A 77 -11.69 -2.05 -10.88
CA ARG A 77 -12.11 -3.21 -10.09
C ARG A 77 -10.89 -3.90 -9.49
N PHE A 78 -11.09 -4.46 -8.31
CA PHE A 78 -10.08 -5.19 -7.54
C PHE A 78 -10.63 -6.57 -7.20
N ASP A 79 -9.75 -7.56 -7.19
CA ASP A 79 -10.09 -8.91 -6.77
C ASP A 79 -10.02 -9.07 -5.25
N ALA A 80 -9.20 -8.23 -4.59
CA ALA A 80 -9.11 -8.13 -3.14
C ALA A 80 -8.76 -6.70 -2.70
N VAL A 81 -9.24 -6.33 -1.51
CA VAL A 81 -8.89 -5.08 -0.84
C VAL A 81 -8.41 -5.42 0.57
N VAL A 82 -7.22 -4.92 0.92
CA VAL A 82 -6.63 -4.99 2.25
C VAL A 82 -6.72 -3.59 2.87
N ALA A 83 -7.38 -3.47 4.01
CA ALA A 83 -7.45 -2.22 4.76
C ALA A 83 -6.51 -2.30 5.96
N ASP A 84 -5.33 -1.70 5.81
CA ASP A 84 -4.29 -1.61 6.84
C ASP A 84 -4.23 -0.16 7.34
N LEU A 85 -5.34 0.24 7.97
CA LEU A 85 -5.59 1.60 8.45
C LEU A 85 -5.44 1.65 9.97
N PRO A 86 -4.99 2.79 10.54
CA PRO A 86 -4.91 2.96 11.99
C PRO A 86 -6.29 2.85 12.66
N ASP A 87 -6.31 2.65 13.98
CA ASP A 87 -7.56 2.65 14.76
C ASP A 87 -8.32 3.97 14.49
N PRO A 88 -9.61 3.94 14.13
CA PRO A 88 -10.37 5.13 13.77
C PRO A 88 -10.50 6.16 14.91
N ARG A 89 -10.17 5.78 16.15
CA ARG A 89 -10.13 6.68 17.31
C ARG A 89 -8.80 7.43 17.43
N GLN A 90 -7.76 7.02 16.70
CA GLN A 90 -6.53 7.78 16.54
C GLN A 90 -6.78 8.86 15.49
N THR A 91 -7.19 10.05 15.95
CA THR A 91 -7.01 11.27 15.17
C THR A 91 -5.52 11.51 15.00
N ALA A 92 -5.08 11.97 13.82
CA ALA A 92 -3.72 12.45 13.61
C ALA A 92 -3.41 13.43 14.74
N ALA A 93 -2.61 12.99 15.71
CA ALA A 93 -2.32 13.77 16.88
C ALA A 93 -1.57 15.02 16.43
N THR A 94 -2.15 16.16 16.77
CA THR A 94 -1.54 17.49 16.91
C THR A 94 -0.05 17.43 17.22
#